data_AF-A0A402A3M2-F1
#
_entry.id   AF-A0A402A3M2-F1
#
_cell.length_a   1.000
_cell.length_b   1.000
_cell.length_c   1.000
_cell.angle_alpha   90.00
_cell.angle_beta   90.00
_cell.angle_gamma   90.00
#
_symmetry.space_group_name_H-M   'P 1'
#
loop_
_entity.id
_entity.type
_entity.pdbx_description
1 polymer ?
#
loop_
_entity_poly.entity_id
_entity_poly.type
_entity_poly.pdbx_seq_one_letter_code
_entity_poly.pdbx_strand_id
1 'polypeptide(L)'
;MPAQRQLFREQALKYYMQKKERDVLPRLITPPFFICTWILFGLCVLALVIAWESKVPQYVAATGLIEQSTTSVTGASETSRASETAKFRLFVPSAYASRLHPGERVEIQIGADNTHMLATVREVTSEVLGPVEAQKRYHLSSNEAQSLQQPVVTLLVQPQKPLSTHAYVGSQVKAQVQVGEQNVLSLLPEINQLIGR
;
A
#
# COMPACT_ATOMS: atom_id res chain seq x y z
N MET A 1 27.91 89.26 38.97
CA MET A 1 27.14 88.06 38.62
C MET A 1 27.73 87.45 37.36
N PRO A 2 28.40 86.28 37.40
CA PRO A 2 28.95 85.67 36.18
C PRO A 2 27.94 84.69 35.56
N ALA A 3 27.79 84.76 34.24
CA ALA A 3 26.94 83.88 33.44
C ALA A 3 27.63 82.52 33.23
N GLN A 4 26.97 81.44 33.67
CA GLN A 4 27.41 80.05 33.47
C GLN A 4 27.33 79.67 31.99
N ARG A 5 28.50 79.43 31.37
CA ARG A 5 28.64 78.90 30.01
C ARG A 5 28.07 77.48 29.90
N GLN A 6 26.98 77.32 29.17
CA GLN A 6 26.33 76.04 28.83
C GLN A 6 27.03 75.26 27.70
N LEU A 7 28.34 75.41 27.53
CA LEU A 7 29.08 74.89 26.36
C LEU A 7 29.22 73.36 26.32
N PHE A 8 29.01 72.66 27.44
CA PHE A 8 29.17 71.20 27.50
C PHE A 8 27.88 70.40 27.28
N ARG A 9 26.71 71.05 27.24
CA ARG A 9 25.42 70.34 27.18
C ARG A 9 25.05 69.89 25.78
N GLU A 10 25.34 70.70 24.77
CA GLU A 10 24.97 70.38 23.38
C GLU A 10 25.84 69.27 22.77
N GLN A 11 27.14 69.25 23.11
CA GLN A 11 28.05 68.21 22.61
C GLN A 11 27.71 66.84 23.23
N ALA A 12 27.39 66.79 24.52
CA ALA A 12 26.96 65.55 25.16
C ALA A 12 25.63 65.02 24.58
N LEU A 13 24.69 65.92 24.26
CA LEU A 13 23.43 65.53 23.62
C LEU A 13 23.64 64.98 22.21
N LYS A 14 24.53 65.60 21.41
CA LYS A 14 24.85 65.12 20.06
C LYS A 14 25.46 63.71 20.09
N TYR A 15 26.40 63.45 20.99
CA TYR A 15 26.97 62.11 21.16
C TYR A 15 25.93 61.08 21.63
N TYR A 16 25.00 61.48 22.50
CA TYR A 16 23.94 60.60 22.97
C TYR A 16 22.93 60.26 21.88
N MET A 17 22.56 61.23 21.03
CA MET A 17 21.67 60.99 19.88
C MET A 17 22.34 60.10 18.82
N GLN A 18 23.61 60.36 18.49
CA GLN A 18 24.35 59.56 17.51
C GLN A 18 24.57 58.10 17.96
N LYS A 19 24.69 57.86 19.27
CA LYS A 19 24.81 56.51 19.83
C LYS A 19 23.46 55.78 19.85
N LYS A 20 22.37 56.49 20.09
CA LYS A 20 21.01 55.92 20.11
C LYS A 20 20.57 55.48 18.71
N GLU A 21 20.87 56.23 17.65
CA GLU A 21 20.54 55.84 16.27
C GLU A 21 21.20 54.52 15.82
N ARG A 22 22.38 54.18 16.37
CA ARG A 22 23.05 52.90 16.10
C ARG A 22 22.47 51.70 16.87
N ASP A 23 21.78 51.95 17.97
CA ASP A 23 21.19 50.91 18.85
C ASP A 23 19.69 50.63 18.55
N VAL A 24 19.06 51.41 17.65
CA VAL A 24 17.68 51.20 17.17
C VAL A 24 17.61 50.80 15.70
N LEU A 25 18.64 50.13 15.16
CA LEU A 25 18.32 49.17 14.10
C LEU A 25 17.49 48.09 14.80
N PRO A 26 16.16 48.03 14.59
CA PRO A 26 15.39 46.91 15.12
C PRO A 26 16.12 45.69 14.61
N ARG A 27 16.36 44.71 15.49
CA ARG A 27 16.77 43.36 15.10
C ARG A 27 15.71 42.88 14.11
N LEU A 28 15.87 43.23 12.85
CA LEU A 28 15.23 42.64 11.71
C LEU A 28 15.71 41.20 11.78
N ILE A 29 14.83 40.41 12.39
CA ILE A 29 14.72 38.97 12.36
C ILE A 29 15.74 38.43 11.36
N THR A 30 16.82 37.88 11.91
CA THR A 30 18.05 37.54 11.20
C THR A 30 17.72 36.90 9.84
N PRO A 31 18.12 37.50 8.69
CA PRO A 31 17.79 37.02 7.36
C PRO A 31 18.04 35.52 7.10
N PRO A 32 19.04 34.83 7.70
CA PRO A 32 19.18 33.38 7.49
C PRO A 32 18.01 32.54 8.00
N PHE A 33 17.27 32.97 9.04
CA PHE A 33 16.12 32.21 9.53
C PHE A 33 15.01 32.12 8.50
N PHE A 34 14.74 33.22 7.78
CA PHE A 34 13.72 33.24 6.74
C PHE A 34 14.05 32.26 5.61
N ILE A 35 15.31 32.25 5.15
CA ILE A 35 15.78 31.32 4.12
C ILE A 35 15.70 29.87 4.62
N CYS A 36 16.11 29.60 5.87
CA CYS A 36 16.05 28.27 6.45
C CYS A 36 14.60 27.77 6.56
N THR A 37 13.66 28.64 6.96
CA THR A 37 12.22 28.33 6.99
C THR A 37 11.67 28.04 5.59
N TRP A 38 12.05 28.79 4.56
CA TRP A 38 11.63 28.52 3.18
C TRP A 38 12.21 27.22 2.63
N ILE A 39 13.48 26.90 2.94
CA ILE A 39 14.08 25.61 2.57
C ILE A 39 13.35 24.47 3.25
N LEU A 40 13.07 24.59 4.55
CA LEU A 40 12.32 23.57 5.30
C LEU A 40 10.90 23.40 4.74
N PHE A 41 10.24 24.52 4.40
CA PHE A 41 8.92 24.50 3.79
C PHE A 41 8.95 23.81 2.41
N GLY A 42 9.93 24.15 1.57
CA GLY A 42 10.13 23.50 0.27
C GLY A 42 10.38 22.00 0.40
N LEU A 43 11.19 21.58 1.39
CA LEU A 43 11.43 20.17 1.69
C LEU A 43 10.13 19.46 2.11
N CYS A 44 9.33 20.09 2.97
CA CYS A 44 8.03 19.56 3.40
C CYS A 44 7.07 19.41 2.22
N VAL A 45 6.96 20.42 1.35
CA VAL A 45 6.11 20.36 0.16
C VAL A 45 6.60 19.26 -0.78
N LEU A 46 7.90 19.14 -1.00
CA LEU A 46 8.48 18.09 -1.83
C LEU A 46 8.16 16.69 -1.28
N ALA A 47 8.31 16.48 0.03
CA ALA A 47 7.95 15.23 0.68
C ALA A 47 6.45 14.92 0.54
N LEU A 48 5.58 15.95 0.63
CA LEU A 48 4.14 15.79 0.41
C LEU A 48 3.82 15.35 -1.02
N VAL A 49 4.47 15.96 -2.02
CA VAL A 49 4.27 15.60 -3.44
C VAL A 49 4.71 14.16 -3.69
N ILE A 50 5.87 13.77 -3.15
CA ILE A 50 6.37 12.39 -3.27
C ILE A 50 5.40 11.40 -2.58
N ALA A 51 4.92 11.73 -1.38
CA ALA A 51 3.95 10.91 -0.66
C ALA A 51 2.60 10.82 -1.40
N TRP A 52 2.20 11.87 -2.11
CA TRP A 52 0.99 11.88 -2.90
C TRP A 52 1.09 10.96 -4.12
N GLU A 53 2.24 10.93 -4.80
CA GLU A 53 2.45 10.07 -5.96
C GLU A 53 2.69 8.60 -5.60
N SER A 54 3.07 8.30 -4.36
CA SER A 54 3.29 6.94 -3.93
C SER A 54 1.98 6.17 -3.78
N LYS A 55 1.74 5.24 -4.72
CA LYS A 55 0.67 4.26 -4.67
C LYS A 55 1.20 2.96 -4.06
N VAL A 56 0.50 2.45 -3.05
CA VAL A 56 0.86 1.19 -2.39
C VAL A 56 -0.13 0.10 -2.83
N PRO A 57 0.35 -1.09 -3.24
CA PRO A 57 -0.52 -2.20 -3.58
C PRO A 57 -1.32 -2.66 -2.35
N GLN A 58 -2.63 -2.79 -2.51
CA GLN A 58 -3.51 -3.33 -1.48
C GLN A 58 -3.65 -4.83 -1.66
N TYR A 59 -3.33 -5.59 -0.61
CA TYR A 59 -3.41 -7.04 -0.59
C TYR A 59 -4.58 -7.52 0.26
N VAL A 60 -5.26 -8.57 -0.20
CA VAL A 60 -6.32 -9.26 0.56
C VAL A 60 -5.92 -10.71 0.76
N ALA A 61 -6.06 -11.17 2.00
CA ALA A 61 -5.86 -12.56 2.34
C ALA A 61 -6.93 -13.43 1.69
N ALA A 62 -6.48 -14.47 1.01
CA ALA A 62 -7.28 -15.47 0.33
C ALA A 62 -6.85 -16.85 0.80
N THR A 63 -7.80 -17.76 0.94
CA THR A 63 -7.52 -19.16 1.25
C THR A 63 -7.91 -19.98 0.03
N GLY A 64 -7.17 -21.03 -0.29
CA GLY A 64 -7.44 -21.81 -1.49
C GLY A 64 -6.97 -23.25 -1.44
N LEU A 65 -7.34 -23.97 -2.50
CA LEU A 65 -7.01 -25.37 -2.71
C LEU A 65 -6.31 -25.55 -4.06
N ILE A 66 -5.43 -26.53 -4.11
CA ILE A 66 -4.73 -26.94 -5.33
C ILE A 66 -5.56 -28.00 -6.04
N GLU A 67 -6.04 -27.67 -7.23
CA GLU A 67 -6.75 -28.59 -8.11
C GLU A 67 -5.77 -29.20 -9.13
N GLN A 68 -5.80 -30.54 -9.26
CA GLN A 68 -5.07 -31.22 -10.32
C GLN A 68 -5.79 -30.95 -11.65
N SER A 69 -5.11 -30.27 -12.57
CA SER A 69 -5.65 -30.07 -13.91
C SER A 69 -5.02 -31.06 -14.88
N THR A 70 -5.74 -32.15 -15.15
CA THR A 70 -5.46 -32.98 -16.32
C THR A 70 -5.95 -32.23 -17.55
N THR A 71 -5.08 -31.42 -18.14
CA THR A 71 -5.39 -30.82 -19.45
C THR A 71 -5.26 -31.94 -20.50
N SER A 72 -6.33 -32.73 -20.66
CA SER A 72 -6.48 -33.61 -21.81
C SER A 72 -6.65 -32.74 -23.05
N VAL A 73 -5.57 -32.49 -23.77
CA VAL A 73 -5.63 -31.89 -25.11
C VAL A 73 -6.24 -32.94 -26.04
N THR A 74 -7.56 -32.95 -26.14
CA THR A 74 -8.28 -33.73 -27.15
C THR A 74 -8.14 -32.99 -28.48
N GLY A 75 -7.10 -33.33 -29.25
CA GLY A 75 -6.94 -32.81 -30.61
C GLY A 75 -5.51 -32.82 -31.11
N ALA A 76 -5.12 -33.96 -31.67
CA ALA A 76 -4.03 -34.16 -32.65
C ALA A 76 -2.59 -33.82 -32.25
N SER A 77 -1.72 -34.78 -32.59
CA SER A 77 -0.25 -34.72 -32.70
C SER A 77 0.55 -35.08 -31.45
N GLU A 78 1.14 -36.27 -31.56
CA GLU A 78 2.14 -36.88 -30.69
C GLU A 78 3.34 -35.93 -30.43
N THR A 79 3.93 -36.04 -29.24
CA THR A 79 5.19 -35.39 -28.80
C THR A 79 5.08 -33.99 -28.17
N SER A 80 4.15 -33.77 -27.24
CA SER A 80 4.25 -32.65 -26.29
C SER A 80 4.08 -33.15 -24.87
N ARG A 81 5.15 -33.07 -24.07
CA ARG A 81 5.15 -33.33 -22.62
C ARG A 81 3.92 -32.66 -22.00
N ALA A 82 2.98 -33.46 -21.51
CA ALA A 82 1.87 -33.00 -20.69
C ALA A 82 2.46 -32.28 -19.47
N SER A 83 2.57 -30.95 -19.53
CA SER A 83 2.90 -30.15 -18.36
C SER A 83 1.65 -30.12 -17.49
N GLU A 84 1.60 -31.03 -16.52
CA GLU A 84 0.68 -30.99 -15.40
C GLU A 84 0.85 -29.65 -14.68
N THR A 85 0.05 -28.68 -15.08
CA THR A 85 0.07 -27.35 -14.47
C THR A 85 -0.98 -27.32 -13.38
N ALA A 86 -0.55 -27.06 -12.16
CA ALA A 86 -1.44 -26.87 -11.02
C ALA A 86 -2.36 -25.68 -11.27
N LYS A 87 -3.68 -25.89 -11.14
CA LYS A 87 -4.66 -24.81 -11.08
C LYS A 87 -4.96 -24.56 -9.61
N PHE A 88 -4.87 -23.30 -9.21
CA PHE A 88 -5.14 -22.90 -7.83
C PHE A 88 -6.49 -22.22 -7.79
N ARG A 89 -7.37 -22.70 -6.93
CA ARG A 89 -8.65 -22.07 -6.67
C ARG A 89 -8.56 -21.30 -5.36
N LEU A 90 -8.73 -19.99 -5.42
CA LEU A 90 -8.68 -19.13 -4.23
C LEU A 90 -10.07 -18.58 -3.90
N PHE A 91 -10.34 -18.40 -2.62
CA PHE A 91 -11.55 -17.81 -2.07
C PHE A 91 -11.22 -16.44 -1.49
N VAL A 92 -11.86 -15.40 -2.02
CA VAL A 92 -11.68 -14.01 -1.58
C VAL A 92 -13.01 -13.45 -1.08
N PRO A 93 -13.04 -12.63 -0.02
CA PRO A 93 -14.27 -12.01 0.44
C PRO A 93 -14.96 -11.18 -0.66
N SER A 94 -16.29 -11.30 -0.75
CA SER A 94 -17.09 -10.66 -1.79
C SER A 94 -17.05 -9.12 -1.76
N ALA A 95 -16.68 -8.53 -0.62
CA ALA A 95 -16.45 -7.09 -0.48
C ALA A 95 -15.43 -6.54 -1.49
N TYR A 96 -14.51 -7.40 -1.97
CA TYR A 96 -13.46 -7.03 -2.93
C TYR A 96 -13.76 -7.49 -4.37
N ALA A 97 -14.92 -8.12 -4.62
CA ALA A 97 -15.29 -8.69 -5.92
C ALA A 97 -15.25 -7.67 -7.06
N SER A 98 -15.65 -6.42 -6.79
CA SER A 98 -15.66 -5.33 -7.77
C SER A 98 -14.28 -4.77 -8.09
N ARG A 99 -13.26 -5.08 -7.29
CA ARG A 99 -11.88 -4.61 -7.50
C ARG A 99 -10.96 -5.70 -8.08
N LEU A 100 -11.45 -6.94 -8.13
CA LEU A 100 -10.73 -8.09 -8.65
C LEU A 100 -10.85 -8.17 -10.17
N HIS A 101 -9.71 -8.17 -10.85
CA HIS A 101 -9.65 -8.27 -12.31
C HIS A 101 -8.71 -9.43 -12.74
N PRO A 102 -8.97 -10.06 -13.90
CA PRO A 102 -8.00 -10.93 -14.53
C PRO A 102 -6.70 -10.16 -14.81
N GLY A 103 -5.55 -10.81 -14.59
CA GLY A 103 -4.22 -10.19 -14.73
C GLY A 103 -3.61 -9.67 -13.44
N GLU A 104 -4.37 -9.60 -12.35
CA GLU A 104 -3.86 -9.18 -11.04
C GLU A 104 -2.80 -10.14 -10.49
N ARG A 105 -1.84 -9.59 -9.74
CA ARG A 105 -0.77 -10.37 -9.13
C ARG A 105 -1.25 -11.03 -7.86
N VAL A 106 -0.83 -12.27 -7.68
CA VAL A 106 -1.14 -13.06 -6.50
C VAL A 106 0.14 -13.67 -5.95
N GLU A 107 0.39 -13.44 -4.67
CA GLU A 107 1.41 -14.17 -3.94
C GLU A 107 0.78 -15.38 -3.27
N ILE A 108 1.32 -16.56 -3.53
CA ILE A 108 0.82 -17.83 -3.03
C ILE A 108 1.84 -18.40 -2.05
N GLN A 109 1.37 -18.79 -0.87
CA GLN A 109 2.12 -19.49 0.17
C GLN A 109 1.53 -20.89 0.36
N ILE A 110 2.33 -21.92 0.06
CA ILE A 110 1.89 -23.32 0.08
C ILE A 110 2.39 -24.00 1.36
N GLY A 111 1.47 -24.64 2.10
CA GLY A 111 1.77 -25.52 3.21
C GLY A 111 2.51 -24.87 4.40
N ALA A 112 3.04 -25.72 5.28
CA ALA A 112 3.87 -25.30 6.42
C ALA A 112 5.31 -24.93 6.01
N ASP A 113 5.73 -25.34 4.80
CA ASP A 113 7.07 -25.12 4.27
C ASP A 113 7.32 -23.67 3.84
N ASN A 114 6.33 -22.79 4.00
CA ASN A 114 6.39 -21.38 3.62
C ASN A 114 6.92 -21.18 2.19
N THR A 115 6.51 -22.03 1.26
CA THR A 115 6.93 -21.88 -0.14
C THR A 115 6.15 -20.73 -0.75
N HIS A 116 6.82 -19.62 -1.02
CA HIS A 116 6.26 -18.44 -1.68
C HIS A 116 6.42 -18.55 -3.20
N MET A 117 5.35 -18.23 -3.92
CA MET A 117 5.37 -18.20 -5.38
C MET A 117 4.45 -17.11 -5.92
N LEU A 118 4.89 -16.48 -7.01
CA LEU A 118 4.06 -15.55 -7.76
C LEU A 118 3.14 -16.27 -8.76
N ALA A 119 1.90 -15.83 -8.79
CA ALA A 119 0.86 -16.27 -9.68
C ALA A 119 0.09 -15.06 -10.22
N THR A 120 -0.71 -15.32 -11.25
CA THR A 120 -1.56 -14.30 -11.86
C THR A 120 -3.01 -14.80 -11.87
N VAL A 121 -3.96 -13.91 -11.59
CA VAL A 121 -5.38 -14.21 -11.72
C VAL A 121 -5.70 -14.45 -13.19
N ARG A 122 -6.16 -15.66 -13.51
CA ARG A 122 -6.57 -16.02 -14.88
C ARG A 122 -8.05 -15.72 -15.08
N GLU A 123 -8.86 -16.04 -14.09
CA GLU A 123 -10.30 -15.90 -14.16
C GLU A 123 -10.89 -15.54 -12.80
N VAL A 124 -11.91 -14.69 -12.81
CA VAL A 124 -12.67 -14.25 -11.64
C VAL A 124 -14.10 -14.72 -11.83
N THR A 125 -14.57 -15.65 -11.01
CA THR A 125 -15.96 -16.09 -11.06
C THR A 125 -16.81 -15.11 -10.26
N SER A 126 -17.69 -14.34 -10.89
CA SER A 126 -18.55 -13.35 -10.20
C SER A 126 -19.63 -13.94 -9.28
N GLU A 127 -19.72 -15.26 -9.18
CA GLU A 127 -20.65 -15.96 -8.29
C GLU A 127 -20.22 -15.74 -6.83
N VAL A 128 -21.10 -15.13 -6.04
CA VAL A 128 -20.90 -14.99 -4.59
C VAL A 128 -21.47 -16.22 -3.91
N LEU A 129 -20.62 -16.99 -3.24
CA LEU A 129 -21.01 -18.16 -2.48
C LEU A 129 -21.07 -17.84 -0.99
N GLY A 130 -22.10 -18.35 -0.31
CA GLY A 130 -22.12 -18.36 1.14
C GLY A 130 -21.02 -19.28 1.71
N PRO A 131 -20.56 -19.05 2.95
CA PRO A 131 -19.48 -19.85 3.54
C PRO A 131 -19.84 -21.34 3.65
N VAL A 132 -21.10 -21.66 3.98
CA VAL A 132 -21.59 -23.05 4.05
C VAL A 132 -21.69 -23.69 2.66
N GLU A 133 -22.05 -22.92 1.64
CA GLU A 133 -22.15 -23.41 0.26
C GLU A 133 -20.76 -23.65 -0.34
N ALA A 134 -19.82 -22.74 -0.10
CA ALA A 134 -18.42 -22.91 -0.48
C ALA A 134 -17.81 -24.15 0.19
N GLN A 135 -18.07 -24.36 1.48
CA GLN A 135 -17.61 -25.55 2.20
C GLN A 135 -18.17 -26.84 1.59
N LYS A 136 -19.48 -26.88 1.29
CA LYS A 136 -20.11 -28.06 0.69
C LYS A 136 -19.62 -28.31 -0.74
N ARG A 137 -19.52 -27.27 -1.57
CA ARG A 137 -19.16 -27.39 -2.99
C ARG A 137 -17.69 -27.79 -3.18
N TYR A 138 -16.80 -27.33 -2.30
CA TYR A 138 -15.36 -27.55 -2.42
C TYR A 138 -14.77 -28.49 -1.36
N HIS A 139 -15.62 -29.14 -0.56
CA HIS A 139 -15.22 -30.09 0.50
C HIS A 139 -14.14 -29.55 1.44
N LEU A 140 -14.26 -28.27 1.82
CA LEU A 140 -13.27 -27.61 2.67
C LEU A 140 -13.25 -28.23 4.07
N SER A 141 -12.04 -28.45 4.60
CA SER A 141 -11.86 -28.98 5.94
C SER A 141 -12.34 -27.97 7.00
N SER A 142 -12.68 -28.44 8.20
CA SER A 142 -13.26 -27.59 9.27
C SER A 142 -12.39 -26.38 9.62
N ASN A 143 -11.07 -26.48 9.49
CA ASN A 143 -10.14 -25.36 9.73
C ASN A 143 -10.16 -24.32 8.61
N GLU A 144 -10.34 -24.74 7.35
CA GLU A 144 -10.44 -23.84 6.19
C GLU A 144 -11.78 -23.09 6.21
N ALA A 145 -12.86 -23.80 6.60
CA ALA A 145 -14.19 -23.23 6.71
C ALA A 145 -14.29 -22.16 7.81
N GLN A 146 -13.54 -22.29 8.91
CA GLN A 146 -13.50 -21.27 9.97
C GLN A 146 -12.88 -19.95 9.51
N SER A 147 -12.00 -19.98 8.49
CA SER A 147 -11.44 -18.78 7.88
C SER A 147 -12.43 -18.09 6.93
N LEU A 148 -13.47 -18.79 6.48
CA LEU A 148 -14.50 -18.28 5.59
C LEU A 148 -15.72 -17.87 6.42
N GLN A 149 -15.64 -16.72 7.09
CA GLN A 149 -16.75 -16.16 7.87
C GLN A 149 -17.64 -15.22 7.04
N GLN A 150 -17.22 -14.89 5.82
CA GLN A 150 -17.85 -13.92 4.95
C GLN A 150 -18.25 -14.59 3.62
N PRO A 151 -19.21 -14.02 2.88
CA PRO A 151 -19.49 -14.46 1.52
C PRO A 151 -18.23 -14.34 0.66
N VAL A 152 -17.98 -15.33 -0.19
CA VAL A 152 -16.73 -15.43 -0.94
C VAL A 152 -16.96 -15.57 -2.44
N VAL A 153 -15.95 -15.14 -3.19
CA VAL A 153 -15.87 -15.17 -4.63
C VAL A 153 -14.68 -16.06 -4.99
N THR A 154 -14.84 -16.84 -6.05
CA THR A 154 -13.85 -17.82 -6.46
C THR A 154 -12.93 -17.23 -7.54
N LEU A 155 -11.63 -17.40 -7.36
CA LEU A 155 -10.61 -17.01 -8.33
C LEU A 155 -9.89 -18.25 -8.84
N LEU A 156 -9.65 -18.31 -10.14
CA LEU A 156 -8.76 -19.29 -10.74
C LEU A 156 -7.43 -18.60 -11.05
N VAL A 157 -6.37 -19.04 -10.38
CA VAL A 157 -5.04 -18.45 -10.53
C VAL A 157 -4.08 -19.45 -11.14
N GLN A 158 -3.22 -18.93 -12.01
CA GLN A 158 -2.21 -19.69 -12.72
C GLN A 158 -0.83 -19.31 -12.19
N PRO A 159 -0.03 -20.29 -11.74
CA PRO A 159 1.31 -20.02 -11.24
C PRO A 159 2.26 -19.64 -12.39
N GLN A 160 3.17 -18.70 -12.15
CA GLN A 160 4.16 -18.31 -13.16
C GLN A 160 5.20 -19.41 -13.40
N LYS A 161 5.50 -20.18 -12.36
CA LYS A 161 6.39 -21.35 -12.44
C LYS A 161 5.53 -22.62 -12.38
N PRO A 162 5.71 -23.57 -13.32
CA PRO A 162 4.99 -24.84 -13.25
C PRO A 162 5.42 -25.59 -11.98
N LEU A 163 4.44 -25.89 -11.13
CA LEU A 163 4.63 -26.76 -9.96
C LEU A 163 4.08 -28.15 -10.27
N SER A 164 4.82 -29.17 -9.85
CA SER A 164 4.35 -30.55 -9.93
C SER A 164 3.14 -30.72 -9.02
N THR A 165 1.98 -31.00 -9.62
CA THR A 165 0.73 -31.17 -8.87
C THR A 165 0.84 -32.32 -7.86
N HIS A 166 1.50 -33.42 -8.21
CA HIS A 166 1.63 -34.63 -7.39
C HIS A 166 2.19 -34.42 -5.98
N ALA A 167 3.01 -33.39 -5.76
CA ALA A 167 3.59 -33.10 -4.44
C ALA A 167 2.67 -32.26 -3.54
N TYR A 168 1.63 -31.61 -4.10
CA TYR A 168 0.85 -30.58 -3.41
C TYR A 168 -0.67 -30.69 -3.62
N VAL A 169 -1.18 -31.71 -4.31
CA VAL A 169 -2.63 -31.93 -4.44
C VAL A 169 -3.26 -32.06 -3.05
N GLY A 170 -4.34 -31.30 -2.82
CA GLY A 170 -5.07 -31.32 -1.54
C GLY A 170 -4.40 -30.53 -0.42
N SER A 171 -3.21 -29.95 -0.65
CA SER A 171 -2.57 -29.07 0.32
C SER A 171 -3.28 -27.72 0.41
N GLN A 172 -3.33 -27.19 1.63
CA GLN A 172 -3.86 -25.86 1.90
C GLN A 172 -2.94 -24.78 1.37
N VAL A 173 -3.55 -23.74 0.82
CA VAL A 173 -2.84 -22.59 0.26
C VAL A 173 -3.38 -21.32 0.89
N LYS A 174 -2.46 -20.52 1.44
CA LYS A 174 -2.73 -19.12 1.80
C LYS A 174 -2.23 -18.26 0.66
N ALA A 175 -3.01 -17.28 0.25
CA ALA A 175 -2.63 -16.39 -0.83
C ALA A 175 -2.93 -14.95 -0.46
N GLN A 176 -2.17 -14.03 -1.05
CA GLN A 176 -2.40 -12.60 -0.97
C GLN A 176 -2.65 -12.11 -2.39
N VAL A 177 -3.89 -11.70 -2.64
CA VAL A 177 -4.30 -11.19 -3.95
C VAL A 177 -4.20 -9.68 -3.93
N GLN A 178 -3.53 -9.10 -4.93
CA GLN A 178 -3.53 -7.67 -5.13
C GLN A 178 -4.92 -7.26 -5.66
N VAL A 179 -5.64 -6.41 -4.91
CA VAL A 179 -7.01 -5.97 -5.22
C VAL A 179 -7.07 -4.49 -5.60
N GLY A 180 -5.93 -3.88 -5.91
CA GLY A 180 -5.83 -2.49 -6.35
C GLY A 180 -4.65 -1.74 -5.73
N GLU A 181 -4.67 -0.43 -5.93
CA GLU A 181 -3.67 0.51 -5.43
C GLU A 181 -4.35 1.52 -4.49
N GLN A 182 -3.72 1.79 -3.35
CA GLN A 182 -4.20 2.79 -2.39
C GLN A 182 -3.11 3.85 -2.16
N ASN A 183 -3.49 5.12 -2.14
CA ASN A 183 -2.54 6.20 -1.85
C ASN A 183 -2.11 6.15 -0.38
N VAL A 184 -0.82 6.37 -0.12
CA VAL A 184 -0.26 6.39 1.26
C VAL A 184 -0.99 7.39 2.17
N LEU A 185 -1.44 8.51 1.61
CA LEU A 185 -2.18 9.53 2.35
C LEU A 185 -3.50 9.02 2.95
N SER A 186 -4.11 7.99 2.37
CA SER A 186 -5.35 7.39 2.90
C SER A 186 -5.11 6.44 4.09
N LEU A 187 -3.85 6.07 4.35
CA LEU A 187 -3.45 5.34 5.56
C LEU A 187 -3.31 6.25 6.78
N LEU A 188 -3.32 7.58 6.59
CA LEU A 188 -3.33 8.54 7.68
C LEU A 188 -4.78 8.73 8.16
N PRO A 189 -5.14 8.21 9.37
CA PRO A 189 -6.53 8.17 9.82
C PRO A 189 -7.17 9.55 9.94
N GLU A 190 -6.38 10.59 10.21
CA GLU A 190 -6.89 11.95 10.43
C GLU A 190 -7.29 12.68 9.12
N ILE A 191 -6.64 12.38 7.99
CA ILE A 191 -6.92 13.06 6.71
C ILE A 191 -8.24 12.55 6.10
N ASN A 192 -8.56 11.27 6.30
CA ASN A 192 -9.79 10.68 5.77
C ASN A 192 -11.05 11.28 6.43
N GLN A 193 -10.94 11.74 7.69
CA GLN A 193 -12.05 12.43 8.38
C GLN A 193 -12.30 13.84 7.83
N LEU A 194 -11.29 14.51 7.28
CA LEU A 194 -11.44 15.87 6.72
C LEU A 194 -11.98 15.88 5.28
N ILE A 195 -11.71 14.83 4.49
CA ILE A 195 -12.16 14.74 3.09
C ILE A 195 -13.54 14.06 2.95
N GLY A 196 -14.01 13.35 3.98
CA GLY A 196 -15.25 12.55 3.95
C GLY A 196 -16.55 13.32 4.25
N ARG A 197 -16.65 14.62 4.00
CA ARG A 197 -17.89 15.39 4.20
C ARG A 197 -18.37 16.12 2.95
#